data_AF-A0A6L4ZRP8-F1
#
_entry.id   AF-A0A6L4ZRP8-F1
#
_cell.length_a   1.000
_cell.length_b   1.000
_cell.length_c   1.000
_cell.angle_alpha   90.00
_cell.angle_beta   90.00
_cell.angle_gamma   90.00
#
_symmetry.space_group_name_H-M   'P 1'
#
loop_
_entity.id
_entity.type
_entity.pdbx_description
1 polymer ?
#
loop_
_entity_poly.entity_id
_entity_poly.type
_entity_poly.pdbx_seq_one_letter_code
_entity_poly.pdbx_strand_id
1 'polypeptide(L)'
;MRIEIAIQAFIGMGKYGEITRIAKSYKVCRLFVYYLLWELKGLYEIEPRVISSKYEQKQIDREILMLRMEGKCSLEAISEILKDRGVKSHSVGYISKKIKEIAELVPNQIGIQESTENKIEFYIADEIFAKGKPILVTMDARSLTILKIELSSSRDREAWKNHWQSITSSENNDKLIVVSDLGAGLIKACKELGITHHPDLFHLLQPIAIYIYRFEQKAYAAISEEEKRFLVFNSAKSEQILKEKLNLYEKAQVNADLAIALYDNFSYLWQQLKQIFDLFDSLGNFKDPEENYQEVLAILSLLKSMGCESLTLALTSFRKTLVSFWPSFDRAQSIYSHFSTLYPLELLTLISLAWQYCRKSRNSNSYRQQLYFKELTQHYLN
;
A
#
# COMPACT_ATOMS: atom_id res chain seq x y z
N MET A 1 30.68 58.84 21.89
CA MET A 1 29.57 59.65 21.36
C MET A 1 29.34 59.48 19.85
N ARG A 2 30.21 59.94 18.92
CA ARG A 2 29.93 59.83 17.46
C ARG A 2 29.85 58.38 16.95
N ILE A 3 30.79 57.52 17.35
CA ILE A 3 30.80 56.09 17.01
C ILE A 3 29.54 55.39 17.56
N GLU A 4 29.10 55.77 18.76
CA GLU A 4 27.92 55.21 19.41
C GLU A 4 26.62 55.57 18.67
N ILE A 5 26.49 56.83 18.21
CA ILE A 5 25.40 57.27 17.34
C ILE A 5 25.40 56.46 16.04
N ALA A 6 26.58 56.26 15.42
CA ALA A 6 26.72 55.49 14.19
C ALA A 6 26.32 54.02 14.37
N ILE A 7 26.76 53.37 15.46
CA ILE A 7 26.43 51.98 15.79
C ILE A 7 24.93 51.83 16.06
N GLN A 8 24.32 52.73 16.85
CA GLN A 8 22.88 52.69 17.10
C GLN A 8 22.06 52.92 15.82
N ALA A 9 22.50 53.84 14.96
CA ALA A 9 21.88 54.07 13.66
C ALA A 9 22.02 52.86 12.72
N PHE A 10 23.16 52.16 12.78
CA PHE A 10 23.41 50.94 12.03
C PHE A 10 22.51 49.79 12.48
N ILE A 11 22.40 49.55 13.80
CA ILE A 11 21.51 48.53 14.38
C ILE A 11 20.03 48.84 14.10
N GLY A 12 19.67 50.12 14.06
CA GLY A 12 18.30 50.59 13.79
C GLY A 12 17.91 50.65 12.30
N MET A 13 18.79 50.27 11.37
CA MET A 13 18.50 50.33 9.93
C MET A 13 17.27 49.48 9.56
N GLY A 14 16.39 50.03 8.71
CA GLY A 14 15.17 49.36 8.25
C GLY A 14 13.95 49.54 9.17
N LYS A 15 14.10 50.13 10.36
CA LYS A 15 12.98 50.46 11.27
C LYS A 15 12.54 51.92 11.09
N TYR A 16 11.27 52.13 10.75
CA TYR A 16 10.71 53.47 10.56
C TYR A 16 10.75 54.27 11.87
N GLY A 17 11.27 55.51 11.83
CA GLY A 17 11.31 56.43 12.98
C GLY A 17 12.59 56.38 13.83
N GLU A 18 13.44 55.37 13.70
CA GLU A 18 14.63 55.20 14.56
C GLU A 18 15.67 56.33 14.41
N ILE A 19 15.94 56.75 13.18
CA ILE A 19 16.88 57.87 12.94
C ILE A 19 16.39 59.17 13.60
N THR A 20 15.07 59.39 13.64
CA THR A 20 14.47 60.55 14.30
C THR A 20 14.59 60.44 15.82
N ARG A 21 14.40 59.25 16.39
CA ARG A 21 14.58 59.00 17.83
C ARG A 21 16.02 59.27 18.24
N ILE A 22 16.99 58.71 17.53
CA ILE A 22 18.43 58.89 17.80
C ILE A 22 18.81 60.37 17.70
N ALA A 23 18.36 61.06 16.64
CA ALA A 23 18.62 62.49 16.46
C ALA A 23 18.13 63.32 17.65
N LYS A 24 16.91 63.04 18.15
CA LYS A 24 16.36 63.71 19.34
C LYS A 24 17.12 63.37 20.62
N SER A 25 17.42 62.09 20.86
CA SER A 25 18.12 61.63 22.07
C SER A 25 19.50 62.24 22.20
N TYR A 26 20.23 62.38 21.10
CA TYR A 26 21.57 62.96 21.09
C TYR A 26 21.57 64.47 20.76
N LYS A 27 20.40 65.10 20.60
CA LYS A 27 20.22 66.51 20.23
C LYS A 27 21.04 66.92 19.00
N VAL A 28 21.05 66.07 17.98
CA VAL A 28 21.71 66.31 16.68
C VAL A 28 20.69 66.33 15.55
N CYS A 29 21.06 66.85 14.38
CA CYS A 29 20.19 66.77 13.21
C CYS A 29 20.20 65.37 12.60
N ARG A 30 19.11 64.96 11.96
CA ARG A 30 19.00 63.66 11.28
C ARG A 30 20.08 63.46 10.21
N LEU A 31 20.44 64.54 9.52
CA LEU A 31 21.47 64.53 8.48
C LEU A 31 22.84 64.11 9.05
N PHE A 32 23.17 64.55 10.26
CA PHE A 32 24.40 64.18 10.96
C PHE A 32 24.42 62.69 11.34
N VAL A 33 23.27 62.13 11.73
CA VAL A 33 23.14 60.69 11.99
C VAL A 33 23.35 59.88 10.71
N TYR A 34 22.78 60.31 9.57
CA TYR A 34 23.02 59.66 8.28
C TYR A 34 24.48 59.77 7.83
N TYR A 35 25.11 60.92 8.01
CA TYR A 35 26.53 61.12 7.70
C TYR A 35 27.41 60.13 8.46
N LEU A 36 27.22 60.02 9.78
CA LEU A 36 27.98 59.09 10.63
C LEU A 36 27.72 57.62 10.25
N LEU A 37 26.49 57.27 9.89
CA LEU A 37 26.15 55.93 9.39
C LEU A 37 26.85 55.63 8.06
N TRP A 38 26.94 56.60 7.15
CA TRP A 38 27.63 56.44 5.88
C TRP A 38 29.15 56.33 6.05
N GLU A 39 29.76 57.13 6.92
CA GLU A 39 31.18 56.97 7.23
C GLU A 39 31.49 55.62 7.87
N LEU A 40 30.64 55.15 8.80
CA LEU A 40 30.82 53.82 9.41
C LEU A 40 30.74 52.70 8.36
N LYS A 41 29.83 52.81 7.40
CA LYS A 41 29.72 51.86 6.28
C LYS A 41 30.94 51.90 5.36
N GLY A 42 31.46 53.10 5.08
CA GLY A 42 32.65 53.28 4.25
C GLY A 42 33.93 52.78 4.90
N LEU A 43 34.06 52.90 6.23
CA LEU A 43 35.26 52.51 6.98
C LEU A 43 35.46 51.00 7.15
N TYR A 44 34.39 50.22 7.13
CA TYR A 44 34.46 48.78 7.45
C TYR A 44 34.00 47.85 6.33
N GLU A 45 33.70 48.36 5.12
CA GLU A 45 33.10 47.58 4.02
C GLU A 45 31.95 46.66 4.49
N ILE A 46 31.19 47.12 5.50
CA ILE A 46 30.11 46.30 6.08
C ILE A 46 28.93 46.39 5.14
N GLU A 47 28.95 45.52 4.12
CA GLU A 47 27.72 45.11 3.47
C GLU A 47 26.83 44.45 4.53
N PRO A 48 25.52 44.80 4.59
CA PRO A 48 24.60 44.08 5.45
C PRO A 48 24.68 42.61 5.07
N ARG A 49 25.02 41.77 6.05
CA ARG A 49 25.08 40.31 5.91
C ARG A 49 23.72 39.83 5.40
N VAL A 50 23.58 39.65 4.09
CA VAL A 50 22.46 38.94 3.50
C VAL A 50 22.64 37.50 3.94
N ILE A 51 21.95 37.11 5.01
CA ILE A 51 21.73 35.69 5.31
C ILE A 51 21.14 35.14 4.03
N SER A 52 21.93 34.30 3.35
CA SER A 52 21.78 34.02 1.93
C SER A 52 20.35 33.58 1.61
N SER A 53 19.69 34.28 0.70
CA SER A 53 18.34 33.97 0.18
C SER A 53 18.15 32.49 -0.21
N LYS A 54 19.23 31.78 -0.53
CA LYS A 54 19.24 30.34 -0.81
C LYS A 54 18.88 29.45 0.39
N TYR A 55 19.27 29.83 1.61
CA TYR A 55 18.98 29.05 2.81
C TYR A 55 17.49 29.12 3.17
N GLU A 56 16.93 30.33 3.15
CA GLU A 56 15.49 30.56 3.34
C GLU A 56 14.66 29.85 2.26
N GLN A 57 15.11 29.89 1.00
CA GLN A 57 14.45 29.18 -0.09
C GLN A 57 14.44 27.66 0.11
N LYS A 58 15.56 27.07 0.53
CA LYS A 58 15.65 25.62 0.82
C LYS A 58 14.72 25.23 1.96
N GLN A 59 14.55 26.09 2.96
CA GLN A 59 13.65 25.84 4.08
C GLN A 59 12.18 25.88 3.64
N ILE A 60 11.80 26.85 2.80
CA ILE A 60 10.47 26.95 2.20
C ILE A 60 10.19 25.73 1.31
N ASP A 61 11.15 25.31 0.48
CA ASP A 61 11.02 24.14 -0.39
C ASP A 61 10.79 22.87 0.44
N ARG A 62 11.55 22.69 1.54
CA ARG A 62 11.37 21.57 2.47
C ARG A 62 9.99 21.60 3.13
N GLU A 63 9.53 22.78 3.53
CA GLU A 63 8.22 22.96 4.14
C GLU A 63 7.08 22.62 3.17
N ILE A 64 7.17 23.09 1.92
CA ILE A 64 6.24 22.73 0.84
C ILE A 64 6.15 21.21 0.69
N LEU A 65 7.30 20.53 0.64
CA LEU A 65 7.34 19.07 0.52
C LEU A 65 6.75 18.37 1.74
N MET A 66 7.08 18.81 2.95
CA MET A 66 6.53 18.23 4.19
C MET A 66 5.01 18.35 4.25
N LEU A 67 4.48 19.55 3.95
CA LEU A 67 3.04 19.77 3.93
C LEU A 67 2.36 18.93 2.84
N ARG A 68 3.00 18.75 1.68
CA ARG A 68 2.45 17.97 0.58
C ARG A 68 2.48 16.46 0.84
N MET A 69 3.60 15.92 1.29
CA MET A 69 3.86 14.49 1.40
C MET A 69 3.35 13.91 2.72
N GLU A 70 3.68 14.55 3.84
CA GLU A 70 3.31 14.09 5.18
C GLU A 70 1.99 14.69 5.63
N GLY A 71 1.83 16.01 5.44
CA GLY A 71 0.62 16.74 5.81
C GLY A 71 -0.58 16.45 4.89
N LYS A 72 -0.34 15.84 3.72
CA LYS A 72 -1.35 15.54 2.69
C LYS A 72 -2.18 16.77 2.28
N CYS A 73 -1.61 17.97 2.41
CA CYS A 73 -2.30 19.22 2.13
C CYS A 73 -2.54 19.41 0.62
N SER A 74 -3.67 20.03 0.25
CA SER A 74 -3.89 20.52 -1.11
C SER A 74 -2.97 21.71 -1.41
N LEU A 75 -2.81 22.09 -2.68
CA LEU A 75 -1.96 23.23 -3.04
C LEU A 75 -2.51 24.55 -2.48
N GLU A 76 -3.84 24.67 -2.41
CA GLU A 76 -4.55 25.80 -1.80
C GLU A 76 -4.31 25.86 -0.30
N ALA A 77 -4.38 24.72 0.39
CA ALA A 77 -4.10 24.65 1.82
C ALA A 77 -2.63 25.02 2.12
N ILE A 78 -1.67 24.55 1.31
CA ILE A 78 -0.26 24.95 1.44
C ILE A 78 -0.11 26.46 1.22
N SER A 79 -0.79 27.02 0.21
CA SER A 79 -0.78 28.46 -0.08
C SER A 79 -1.26 29.28 1.12
N GLU A 80 -2.39 28.92 1.73
CA GLU A 80 -2.89 29.66 2.90
C GLU A 80 -1.97 29.49 4.11
N ILE A 81 -1.42 28.29 4.37
CA ILE A 81 -0.47 28.07 5.48
C ILE A 81 0.79 28.94 5.30
N LEU A 82 1.36 29.00 4.10
CA LEU A 82 2.54 29.81 3.83
C LEU A 82 2.24 31.32 3.90
N LYS A 83 1.05 31.73 3.46
CA LYS A 83 0.57 33.12 3.54
C LYS A 83 0.40 33.57 4.99
N ASP A 84 -0.21 32.74 5.83
CA ASP A 84 -0.38 33.02 7.27
C ASP A 84 0.96 33.15 8.00
N ARG A 85 1.99 32.46 7.51
CA ARG A 85 3.38 32.56 8.00
C ARG A 85 4.15 33.75 7.42
N GLY A 86 3.53 34.57 6.56
CA GLY A 86 4.16 35.73 5.94
C GLY A 86 5.20 35.40 4.88
N VAL A 87 5.20 34.17 4.34
CA VAL A 87 6.12 33.76 3.27
C VAL A 87 5.67 34.42 1.96
N LYS A 88 6.55 35.18 1.29
CA LYS A 88 6.21 35.89 0.04
C LYS A 88 5.87 34.95 -1.13
N SER A 89 6.52 33.79 -1.20
CA SER A 89 6.37 32.81 -2.28
C SER A 89 5.31 31.76 -1.96
N HIS A 90 4.06 32.20 -1.80
CA HIS A 90 2.97 31.35 -1.30
C HIS A 90 1.92 31.00 -2.37
N SER A 91 2.02 31.53 -3.60
CA SER A 91 0.97 31.29 -4.60
C SER A 91 0.91 29.81 -5.04
N VAL A 92 -0.30 29.33 -5.33
CA VAL A 92 -0.53 27.96 -5.84
C VAL A 92 0.36 27.65 -7.07
N GLY A 93 0.49 28.61 -7.99
CA GLY A 93 1.34 28.46 -9.17
C GLY A 93 2.82 28.31 -8.83
N TYR A 94 3.32 29.06 -7.86
CA TYR A 94 4.69 28.94 -7.37
C TYR A 94 4.93 27.56 -6.73
N ILE A 95 4.04 27.15 -5.83
CA ILE A 95 4.13 25.85 -5.14
C ILE A 95 4.11 24.70 -6.16
N SER A 96 3.16 24.72 -7.10
CA SER A 96 3.06 23.71 -8.15
C SER A 96 4.32 23.65 -9.01
N LYS A 97 4.88 24.80 -9.41
CA LYS A 97 6.11 24.86 -10.18
C LYS A 97 7.27 24.28 -9.38
N LYS A 98 7.39 24.64 -8.10
CA LYS A 98 8.47 24.17 -7.24
C LYS A 98 8.43 22.65 -7.01
N ILE A 99 7.25 22.10 -6.75
CA ILE A 99 7.06 20.65 -6.63
C ILE A 99 7.47 19.96 -7.94
N LYS A 100 7.10 20.52 -9.09
CA LYS A 100 7.48 19.96 -10.40
C LYS A 100 9.00 20.01 -10.63
N GLU A 101 9.64 21.15 -10.36
CA GLU A 101 11.10 21.30 -10.45
C GLU A 101 11.83 20.27 -9.56
N ILE A 102 11.35 20.06 -8.32
CA ILE A 102 11.94 19.07 -7.41
C ILE A 102 11.68 17.65 -7.93
N ALA A 103 10.47 17.35 -8.40
CA ALA A 103 10.13 16.03 -8.92
C ALA A 103 10.97 15.65 -10.15
N GLU A 104 11.29 16.62 -11.02
CA GLU A 104 12.18 16.42 -12.18
C GLU A 104 13.63 16.08 -11.78
N LEU A 105 14.05 16.42 -10.56
CA LEU A 105 15.38 16.08 -10.01
C LEU A 105 15.41 14.70 -9.34
N VAL A 106 14.25 14.15 -8.97
CA VAL A 106 14.16 12.83 -8.32
C VAL A 106 14.22 11.76 -9.41
N PRO A 107 15.24 10.88 -9.40
CA PRO A 107 15.29 9.80 -10.37
C PRO A 107 14.10 8.86 -10.12
N ASN A 108 13.50 8.37 -11.19
CA ASN A 108 12.39 7.41 -11.16
C ASN A 108 12.87 5.95 -11.02
N GLN A 109 14.18 5.77 -10.92
CA GLN A 109 14.88 4.50 -10.76
C GLN A 109 16.00 4.68 -9.74
N ILE A 110 16.20 3.68 -8.90
CA ILE A 110 17.40 3.62 -8.06
C ILE A 110 18.50 2.90 -8.86
N GLY A 111 19.67 3.54 -8.97
CA GLY A 111 20.86 2.91 -9.52
C GLY A 111 21.37 1.85 -8.57
N ILE A 112 20.95 0.60 -8.78
CA ILE A 112 21.43 -0.53 -7.99
C ILE A 112 22.83 -0.86 -8.51
N GLN A 113 23.86 -0.45 -7.78
CA GLN A 113 25.18 -1.04 -7.97
C GLN A 113 25.10 -2.45 -7.40
N GLU A 114 24.96 -3.46 -8.26
CA GLU A 114 24.99 -4.86 -7.88
C GLU A 114 26.38 -5.21 -7.29
N SER A 115 26.59 -4.92 -6.00
CA SER A 115 27.64 -5.57 -5.24
C SER A 115 27.28 -7.04 -5.08
N THR A 116 28.27 -7.94 -5.09
CA THR A 116 28.10 -9.39 -4.94
C THR A 116 27.29 -9.83 -3.71
N GLU A 117 27.15 -8.97 -2.70
CA GLU A 117 26.45 -9.24 -1.43
C GLU A 117 24.96 -8.84 -1.42
N ASN A 118 24.46 -8.08 -2.41
CA ASN A 118 23.08 -7.57 -2.45
C ASN A 118 22.36 -7.94 -3.76
N LYS A 119 22.30 -9.24 -4.09
CA LYS A 119 21.50 -9.70 -5.23
C LYS A 119 20.02 -9.67 -4.86
N ILE A 120 19.21 -8.91 -5.60
CA ILE A 120 17.76 -8.90 -5.43
C ILE A 120 17.20 -10.11 -6.17
N GLU A 121 16.70 -11.08 -5.41
CA GLU A 121 16.07 -12.28 -5.96
C GLU A 121 14.57 -12.12 -6.17
N PHE A 122 13.94 -11.18 -5.46
CA PHE A 122 12.48 -11.01 -5.45
C PHE A 122 12.08 -9.58 -5.74
N TYR A 123 11.33 -9.43 -6.82
CA TYR A 123 10.57 -8.22 -7.11
C TYR A 123 9.13 -8.39 -6.70
N ILE A 124 8.57 -7.31 -6.14
CA ILE A 124 7.12 -7.12 -6.04
C ILE A 124 6.75 -6.12 -7.12
N ALA A 125 5.86 -6.51 -8.03
CA ALA A 125 5.44 -5.67 -9.14
C ALA A 125 3.92 -5.46 -9.11
N ASP A 126 3.50 -4.23 -9.39
CA ASP A 126 2.09 -3.86 -9.47
C ASP A 126 1.87 -2.66 -10.40
N GLU A 127 0.61 -2.45 -10.78
CA GLU A 127 0.12 -1.37 -11.62
C GLU A 127 -0.95 -0.56 -10.90
N ILE A 128 -0.68 0.73 -10.73
CA ILE A 128 -1.66 1.67 -10.16
C ILE A 128 -2.13 2.64 -11.24
N PHE A 129 -3.31 3.23 -11.08
CA PHE A 129 -3.89 4.10 -12.10
C PHE A 129 -4.00 5.54 -11.61
N ALA A 130 -3.47 6.47 -12.41
CA ALA A 130 -3.68 7.90 -12.23
C ALA A 130 -4.35 8.49 -13.47
N LYS A 131 -5.59 8.97 -13.32
CA LYS A 131 -6.40 9.54 -14.43
C LYS A 131 -6.50 8.61 -15.65
N GLY A 132 -6.68 7.31 -15.41
CA GLY A 132 -6.79 6.29 -16.45
C GLY A 132 -5.46 5.88 -17.11
N LYS A 133 -4.33 6.46 -16.70
CA LYS A 133 -3.00 6.04 -17.15
C LYS A 133 -2.36 5.08 -16.15
N PRO A 134 -1.77 3.97 -16.61
CA PRO A 134 -1.07 3.04 -15.74
C PRO A 134 0.24 3.65 -15.25
N ILE A 135 0.56 3.38 -13.99
CA ILE A 135 1.87 3.62 -13.39
C ILE A 135 2.39 2.24 -13.01
N LEU A 136 3.50 1.84 -13.63
CA LEU A 136 4.16 0.57 -13.36
C LEU A 136 5.12 0.75 -12.20
N VAL A 137 5.07 -0.15 -11.22
CA VAL A 137 5.89 -0.08 -10.02
C VAL A 137 6.56 -1.42 -9.78
N THR A 138 7.87 -1.39 -9.52
CA THR A 138 8.63 -2.55 -9.06
C THR A 138 9.38 -2.20 -7.79
N MET A 139 9.32 -3.08 -6.79
CA MET A 139 9.96 -2.94 -5.49
C MET A 139 10.80 -4.16 -5.15
N ASP A 140 11.84 -3.99 -4.36
CA ASP A 140 12.53 -5.12 -3.71
C ASP A 140 11.66 -5.67 -2.58
N ALA A 141 11.38 -6.98 -2.60
CA ALA A 141 10.52 -7.62 -1.61
C ALA A 141 11.10 -7.57 -0.18
N ARG A 142 12.43 -7.47 -0.04
CA ARG A 142 13.09 -7.50 1.28
C ARG A 142 13.09 -6.13 1.95
N SER A 143 13.58 -5.11 1.25
CA SER A 143 13.70 -3.74 1.79
C SER A 143 12.46 -2.89 1.58
N LEU A 144 11.53 -3.33 0.71
CA LEU A 144 10.40 -2.55 0.21
C LEU A 144 10.82 -1.27 -0.53
N THR A 145 12.09 -1.21 -0.96
CA THR A 145 12.59 -0.09 -1.74
C THR A 145 11.95 -0.10 -3.12
N ILE A 146 11.36 1.02 -3.53
CA ILE A 146 10.87 1.20 -4.90
C ILE A 146 12.09 1.25 -5.83
N LEU A 147 12.25 0.20 -6.64
CA LEU A 147 13.36 0.10 -7.59
C LEU A 147 13.09 0.94 -8.82
N LYS A 148 11.83 0.93 -9.27
CA LYS A 148 11.36 1.76 -10.38
C LYS A 148 9.89 2.09 -10.26
N ILE A 149 9.53 3.31 -10.60
CA ILE A 149 8.17 3.78 -10.75
C ILE A 149 8.05 4.60 -12.04
N GLU A 150 7.14 4.25 -12.93
CA GLU A 150 6.99 5.00 -14.18
C GLU A 150 5.53 5.16 -14.61
N LEU A 151 5.18 6.36 -15.06
CA LEU A 151 3.91 6.61 -15.73
C LEU A 151 4.02 6.08 -17.17
N SER A 152 3.25 5.04 -17.49
CA SER A 152 3.26 4.39 -18.79
C SER A 152 2.01 4.76 -19.62
N SER A 153 2.13 4.65 -20.94
CA SER A 153 0.99 4.74 -21.86
C SER A 153 0.22 3.41 -21.98
N SER A 154 0.84 2.29 -21.63
CA SER A 154 0.23 0.96 -21.64
C SER A 154 0.73 0.07 -20.50
N ARG A 155 0.04 -1.05 -20.27
CA ARG A 155 0.42 -2.12 -19.33
C ARG A 155 0.57 -3.46 -20.05
N ASP A 156 0.88 -3.38 -21.34
CA ASP A 156 1.09 -4.56 -22.15
C ASP A 156 2.46 -5.19 -21.86
N ARG A 157 2.74 -6.28 -22.59
CA ARG A 157 4.00 -7.01 -22.49
C ARG A 157 5.22 -6.12 -22.75
N GLU A 158 5.15 -5.24 -23.74
CA GLU A 158 6.30 -4.42 -24.13
C GLU A 158 6.60 -3.35 -23.08
N ALA A 159 5.56 -2.75 -22.51
CA ALA A 159 5.72 -1.81 -21.40
C ALA A 159 6.40 -2.46 -20.19
N TRP A 160 5.92 -3.62 -19.75
CA TRP A 160 6.52 -4.35 -18.63
C TRP A 160 7.95 -4.84 -18.92
N LYS A 161 8.20 -5.29 -20.15
CA LYS A 161 9.55 -5.69 -20.57
C LYS A 161 10.54 -4.53 -20.49
N ASN A 162 10.19 -3.38 -21.07
CA ASN A 162 11.00 -2.17 -21.00
C ASN A 162 11.16 -1.67 -19.56
N HIS A 163 10.13 -1.85 -18.73
CA HIS A 163 10.18 -1.53 -17.30
C HIS A 163 11.32 -2.27 -16.62
N TRP A 164 11.37 -3.60 -16.73
CA TRP A 164 12.35 -4.44 -16.04
C TRP A 164 13.73 -4.44 -16.67
N GLN A 165 13.85 -4.37 -18.00
CA GLN A 165 15.16 -4.31 -18.66
C GLN A 165 16.02 -3.11 -18.21
N SER A 166 15.38 -2.05 -17.71
CA SER A 166 16.11 -0.91 -17.15
C SER A 166 16.67 -1.14 -15.74
N ILE A 167 16.15 -2.11 -14.98
CA ILE A 167 16.55 -2.40 -13.59
C ILE A 167 17.14 -3.80 -13.37
N THR A 168 17.18 -4.63 -14.41
CA THR A 168 17.68 -6.01 -14.32
C THR A 168 18.68 -6.29 -15.42
N SER A 169 19.83 -6.85 -15.05
CA SER A 169 20.81 -7.38 -15.99
C SER A 169 20.32 -8.72 -16.55
N SER A 170 20.43 -8.93 -17.87
CA SER A 170 19.97 -10.16 -18.53
C SER A 170 20.60 -11.45 -17.97
N GLU A 171 21.78 -11.35 -17.36
CA GLU A 171 22.50 -12.46 -16.74
C GLU A 171 21.88 -12.97 -15.43
N ASN A 172 20.95 -12.22 -14.81
CA ASN A 172 20.31 -12.57 -13.54
C ASN A 172 18.82 -12.93 -13.70
N ASN A 173 18.27 -12.90 -14.93
CA ASN A 173 16.83 -13.10 -15.15
C ASN A 173 16.34 -14.48 -14.71
N ASP A 174 17.16 -15.52 -14.88
CA ASP A 174 16.85 -16.91 -14.53
C ASP A 174 16.70 -17.13 -13.01
N LYS A 175 17.30 -16.25 -12.20
CA LYS A 175 17.27 -16.28 -10.73
C LYS A 175 16.23 -15.34 -10.15
N LEU A 176 15.68 -14.45 -10.96
CA LEU A 176 14.73 -13.44 -10.53
C LEU A 176 13.32 -14.03 -10.44
N ILE A 177 12.65 -13.72 -9.33
CA ILE A 177 11.25 -14.01 -9.11
C ILE A 177 10.48 -12.69 -9.05
N VAL A 178 9.42 -12.58 -9.84
CA VAL A 178 8.45 -11.49 -9.76
C VAL A 178 7.17 -12.00 -9.08
N VAL A 179 6.85 -11.42 -7.94
CA VAL A 179 5.58 -11.59 -7.24
C VAL A 179 4.63 -10.47 -7.63
N SER A 180 3.48 -10.81 -8.18
CA SER A 180 2.52 -9.82 -8.71
C SER A 180 1.15 -10.43 -8.93
N ASP A 181 0.23 -9.61 -9.43
CA ASP A 181 -1.09 -10.05 -9.87
C ASP A 181 -1.03 -10.97 -11.12
N LEU A 182 -2.20 -11.27 -11.67
CA LEU A 182 -2.36 -12.10 -12.86
C LEU A 182 -2.42 -11.28 -14.16
N GLY A 183 -1.84 -10.09 -14.18
CA GLY A 183 -1.81 -9.18 -15.32
C GLY A 183 -1.20 -9.84 -16.56
N ALA A 184 -1.98 -9.92 -17.64
CA ALA A 184 -1.55 -10.65 -18.85
C ALA A 184 -0.31 -10.04 -19.53
N GLY A 185 -0.12 -8.72 -19.45
CA GLY A 185 1.08 -8.05 -19.96
C GLY A 185 2.32 -8.44 -19.15
N LEU A 186 2.20 -8.37 -17.82
CA LEU A 186 3.22 -8.73 -16.85
C LEU A 186 3.68 -10.18 -17.02
N ILE A 187 2.75 -11.14 -16.99
CA ILE A 187 3.08 -12.58 -17.13
C ILE A 187 3.79 -12.85 -18.45
N LYS A 188 3.34 -12.23 -19.54
CA LYS A 188 3.97 -12.39 -20.86
C LYS A 188 5.39 -11.81 -20.86
N ALA A 189 5.62 -10.68 -20.19
CA ALA A 189 6.92 -10.07 -20.08
C ALA A 189 7.88 -10.94 -19.24
N CYS A 190 7.42 -11.51 -18.12
CA CYS A 190 8.20 -12.47 -17.33
C CYS A 190 8.65 -13.65 -18.20
N LYS A 191 7.70 -14.25 -18.93
CA LYS A 191 7.98 -15.38 -19.82
C LYS A 191 9.00 -15.03 -20.91
N GLU A 192 8.90 -13.84 -21.51
CA GLU A 192 9.81 -13.39 -22.57
C GLU A 192 11.22 -13.10 -22.03
N LEU A 193 11.32 -12.57 -20.81
CA LEU A 193 12.60 -12.28 -20.17
C LEU A 193 13.23 -13.49 -19.47
N GLY A 194 12.51 -14.61 -19.37
CA GLY A 194 12.97 -15.79 -18.62
C GLY A 194 12.88 -15.62 -17.10
N ILE A 195 12.09 -14.65 -16.62
CA ILE A 195 11.87 -14.37 -15.21
C ILE A 195 10.75 -15.27 -14.68
N THR A 196 10.92 -15.83 -13.48
CA THR A 196 9.89 -16.65 -12.86
C THR A 196 8.77 -15.76 -12.31
N HIS A 197 7.55 -15.93 -12.82
CA HIS A 197 6.37 -15.26 -12.26
C HIS A 197 5.74 -16.12 -11.16
N HIS A 198 5.51 -15.50 -10.01
CA HIS A 198 4.72 -16.05 -8.92
C HIS A 198 3.49 -15.16 -8.68
N PRO A 199 2.27 -15.72 -8.75
CA PRO A 199 1.08 -14.94 -8.41
C PRO A 199 1.05 -14.66 -6.92
N ASP A 200 0.59 -13.48 -6.51
CA ASP A 200 0.31 -13.26 -5.08
C ASP A 200 -0.95 -14.03 -4.64
N LEU A 201 -0.97 -14.37 -3.35
CA LEU A 201 -2.04 -15.18 -2.77
C LEU A 201 -3.40 -14.49 -2.81
N PHE A 202 -3.43 -13.15 -2.74
CA PHE A 202 -4.68 -12.40 -2.75
C PHE A 202 -5.37 -12.52 -4.11
N HIS A 203 -4.66 -12.24 -5.20
CA HIS A 203 -5.20 -12.36 -6.55
C HIS A 203 -5.46 -13.81 -6.95
N LEU A 204 -4.70 -14.75 -6.42
CA LEU A 204 -5.00 -16.17 -6.58
C LEU A 204 -6.36 -16.53 -5.98
N LEU A 205 -6.64 -16.07 -4.76
CA LEU A 205 -7.85 -16.43 -4.00
C LEU A 205 -9.09 -15.59 -4.34
N GLN A 206 -8.91 -14.35 -4.81
CA GLN A 206 -9.99 -13.39 -5.06
C GLN A 206 -11.13 -13.91 -5.95
N PRO A 207 -10.89 -14.65 -7.06
CA PRO A 207 -11.96 -15.15 -7.93
C PRO A 207 -12.92 -16.12 -7.24
N ILE A 208 -12.46 -16.82 -6.20
CA ILE A 208 -13.29 -17.71 -5.37
C ILE A 208 -13.89 -16.91 -4.22
N ALA A 209 -13.11 -16.03 -3.58
CA ALA A 209 -13.51 -15.25 -2.41
C ALA A 209 -14.83 -14.50 -2.62
N ILE A 210 -15.08 -13.95 -3.81
CA ILE A 210 -16.28 -13.17 -4.12
C ILE A 210 -17.59 -13.95 -3.91
N TYR A 211 -17.55 -15.29 -3.95
CA TYR A 211 -18.73 -16.12 -3.76
C TYR A 211 -19.24 -16.16 -2.32
N ILE A 212 -18.41 -15.81 -1.32
CA ILE A 212 -18.87 -15.73 0.07
C ILE A 212 -20.03 -14.74 0.19
N TYR A 213 -19.82 -13.54 -0.34
CA TYR A 213 -20.80 -12.46 -0.33
C TYR A 213 -21.98 -12.79 -1.25
N ARG A 214 -21.73 -13.39 -2.42
CA ARG A 214 -22.81 -13.74 -3.36
C ARG A 214 -23.78 -14.78 -2.78
N PHE A 215 -23.27 -15.81 -2.12
CA PHE A 215 -24.11 -16.83 -1.50
C PHE A 215 -24.79 -16.33 -0.23
N GLU A 216 -24.11 -15.50 0.56
CA GLU A 216 -24.70 -14.81 1.71
C GLU A 216 -25.91 -13.96 1.30
N GLN A 217 -25.74 -13.11 0.29
CA GLN A 217 -26.84 -12.27 -0.23
C GLN A 217 -27.99 -13.10 -0.79
N LYS A 218 -27.70 -14.25 -1.42
CA LYS A 218 -28.74 -15.18 -1.89
C LYS A 218 -29.50 -15.81 -0.73
N ALA A 219 -28.81 -16.22 0.33
CA ALA A 219 -29.44 -16.77 1.53
C ALA A 219 -30.37 -15.73 2.18
N TYR A 220 -29.89 -14.51 2.41
CA TYR A 220 -30.72 -13.43 2.95
C TYR A 220 -31.92 -13.08 2.08
N ALA A 221 -31.74 -13.04 0.75
CA ALA A 221 -32.86 -12.79 -0.16
C ALA A 221 -33.91 -13.90 -0.10
N ALA A 222 -33.50 -15.16 0.02
CA ALA A 222 -34.40 -16.30 0.13
C ALA A 222 -35.15 -16.31 1.48
N ILE A 223 -34.46 -16.04 2.59
CA ILE A 223 -35.07 -15.86 3.92
C ILE A 223 -36.12 -14.74 3.89
N SER A 224 -35.77 -13.58 3.32
CA SER A 224 -36.70 -12.45 3.23
C SER A 224 -37.93 -12.79 2.36
N GLU A 225 -37.76 -13.61 1.32
CA GLU A 225 -38.88 -14.08 0.50
C GLU A 225 -39.75 -15.08 1.25
N GLU A 226 -39.17 -16.02 1.99
CA GLU A 226 -39.90 -16.93 2.88
C GLU A 226 -40.77 -16.15 3.88
N GLU A 227 -40.20 -15.17 4.58
CA GLU A 227 -40.92 -14.30 5.51
C GLU A 227 -42.09 -13.57 4.83
N LYS A 228 -41.86 -13.00 3.64
CA LYS A 228 -42.93 -12.36 2.86
C LYS A 228 -44.05 -13.33 2.51
N ARG A 229 -43.72 -14.56 2.09
CA ARG A 229 -44.72 -15.57 1.74
C ARG A 229 -45.49 -16.05 2.96
N PHE A 230 -44.83 -16.17 4.11
CA PHE A 230 -45.48 -16.47 5.39
C PHE A 230 -46.53 -15.41 5.74
N LEU A 231 -46.19 -14.12 5.67
CA LEU A 231 -47.12 -13.03 5.95
C LEU A 231 -48.33 -13.04 5.00
N VAL A 232 -48.10 -13.27 3.71
CA VAL A 232 -49.18 -13.37 2.71
C VAL A 232 -50.08 -14.57 2.99
N PHE A 233 -49.51 -15.73 3.30
CA PHE A 233 -50.25 -16.94 3.68
C PHE A 233 -51.10 -16.70 4.93
N ASN A 234 -50.52 -16.12 5.98
CA ASN A 234 -51.21 -15.86 7.25
C ASN A 234 -52.36 -14.85 7.13
N SER A 235 -52.34 -13.99 6.10
CA SER A 235 -53.40 -13.02 5.80
C SER A 235 -54.54 -13.56 4.93
N ALA A 236 -54.42 -14.78 4.37
CA ALA A 236 -55.39 -15.35 3.44
C ALA A 236 -56.68 -15.81 4.17
N LYS A 237 -57.85 -15.56 3.54
CA LYS A 237 -59.17 -15.75 4.18
C LYS A 237 -60.04 -16.84 3.56
N SER A 238 -59.74 -17.33 2.36
CA SER A 238 -60.51 -18.40 1.71
C SER A 238 -59.67 -19.65 1.54
N GLU A 239 -60.32 -20.81 1.60
CA GLU A 239 -59.66 -22.13 1.60
C GLU A 239 -58.86 -22.41 0.32
N GLN A 240 -59.40 -22.03 -0.84
CA GLN A 240 -58.70 -22.14 -2.12
C GLN A 240 -57.43 -21.28 -2.16
N ILE A 241 -57.51 -20.03 -1.67
CA ILE A 241 -56.36 -19.12 -1.62
C ILE A 241 -55.35 -19.62 -0.58
N LEU A 242 -55.79 -20.14 0.56
CA LEU A 242 -54.91 -20.72 1.59
C LEU A 242 -54.05 -21.84 1.02
N LYS A 243 -54.64 -22.77 0.27
CA LYS A 243 -53.91 -23.89 -0.35
C LYS A 243 -52.87 -23.40 -1.36
N GLU A 244 -53.22 -22.42 -2.19
CA GLU A 244 -52.27 -21.83 -3.15
C GLU A 244 -51.13 -21.09 -2.46
N LYS A 245 -51.42 -20.29 -1.42
CA LYS A 245 -50.40 -19.54 -0.67
C LYS A 245 -49.52 -20.45 0.18
N LEU A 246 -50.07 -21.52 0.75
CA LEU A 246 -49.30 -22.54 1.46
C LEU A 246 -48.25 -23.17 0.54
N ASN A 247 -48.64 -23.60 -0.65
CA ASN A 247 -47.70 -24.15 -1.64
C ASN A 247 -46.57 -23.17 -2.01
N LEU A 248 -46.86 -21.87 -2.11
CA LEU A 248 -45.85 -20.85 -2.39
C LEU A 248 -44.92 -20.61 -1.20
N TYR A 249 -45.46 -20.64 0.01
CA TYR A 249 -44.68 -20.54 1.24
C TYR A 249 -43.76 -21.76 1.42
N GLU A 250 -44.25 -22.98 1.28
CA GLU A 250 -43.44 -24.21 1.36
C GLU A 250 -42.31 -24.22 0.32
N LYS A 251 -42.59 -23.76 -0.92
CA LYS A 251 -41.54 -23.58 -1.93
C LYS A 251 -40.50 -22.55 -1.52
N ALA A 252 -40.92 -21.44 -0.92
CA ALA A 252 -40.00 -20.41 -0.44
C ALA A 252 -39.13 -20.91 0.72
N GLN A 253 -39.71 -21.69 1.65
CA GLN A 253 -39.00 -22.34 2.74
C GLN A 253 -37.91 -23.29 2.22
N VAL A 254 -38.27 -24.20 1.30
CA VAL A 254 -37.28 -25.11 0.67
C VAL A 254 -36.16 -24.33 -0.03
N ASN A 255 -36.50 -23.24 -0.72
CA ASN A 255 -35.51 -22.40 -1.37
C ASN A 255 -34.59 -21.68 -0.37
N ALA A 256 -35.13 -21.21 0.76
CA ALA A 256 -34.36 -20.59 1.83
C ALA A 256 -33.39 -21.61 2.46
N ASP A 257 -33.87 -22.80 2.81
CA ASP A 257 -33.05 -23.89 3.35
C ASP A 257 -31.90 -24.26 2.42
N LEU A 258 -32.19 -24.41 1.11
CA LEU A 258 -31.16 -24.71 0.11
C LEU A 258 -30.13 -23.58 -0.04
N ALA A 259 -30.58 -22.32 0.02
CA ALA A 259 -29.68 -21.17 -0.11
C ALA A 259 -28.79 -20.99 1.13
N ILE A 260 -29.33 -21.22 2.33
CA ILE A 260 -28.58 -21.23 3.59
C ILE A 260 -27.54 -22.35 3.56
N ALA A 261 -27.96 -23.57 3.24
CA ALA A 261 -27.05 -24.72 3.16
C ALA A 261 -25.93 -24.49 2.13
N LEU A 262 -26.23 -23.87 0.98
CA LEU A 262 -25.21 -23.52 -0.01
C LEU A 262 -24.19 -22.53 0.56
N TYR A 263 -24.65 -21.48 1.24
CA TYR A 263 -23.77 -20.50 1.88
C TYR A 263 -22.90 -21.14 2.97
N ASP A 264 -23.50 -21.92 3.88
CA ASP A 264 -22.78 -22.53 4.99
C ASP A 264 -21.72 -23.51 4.51
N ASN A 265 -22.07 -24.39 3.57
CA ASN A 265 -21.13 -25.34 2.98
C ASN A 265 -19.98 -24.62 2.25
N PHE A 266 -20.28 -23.56 1.51
CA PHE A 266 -19.26 -22.75 0.85
C PHE A 266 -18.36 -22.03 1.87
N SER A 267 -18.95 -21.41 2.88
CA SER A 267 -18.23 -20.69 3.93
C SER A 267 -17.26 -21.60 4.67
N TYR A 268 -17.72 -22.81 5.03
CA TYR A 268 -16.88 -23.82 5.64
C TYR A 268 -15.69 -24.19 4.74
N LEU A 269 -15.95 -24.62 3.50
CA LEU A 269 -14.89 -25.04 2.57
C LEU A 269 -13.94 -23.89 2.21
N TRP A 270 -14.44 -22.66 2.14
CA TRP A 270 -13.63 -21.47 1.94
C TRP A 270 -12.66 -21.23 3.11
N GLN A 271 -13.12 -21.42 4.35
CA GLN A 271 -12.24 -21.32 5.51
C GLN A 271 -11.18 -22.42 5.52
N GLN A 272 -11.56 -23.66 5.19
CA GLN A 272 -10.62 -24.77 5.06
C GLN A 272 -9.56 -24.46 3.99
N LEU A 273 -9.99 -23.99 2.82
CA LEU A 273 -9.07 -23.62 1.73
C LEU A 273 -8.06 -22.57 2.17
N LYS A 274 -8.51 -21.52 2.88
CA LYS A 274 -7.62 -20.47 3.39
C LYS A 274 -6.59 -21.00 4.40
N GLN A 275 -6.99 -21.95 5.25
CA GLN A 275 -6.10 -22.54 6.27
C GLN A 275 -4.99 -23.39 5.64
N ILE A 276 -5.21 -23.97 4.46
CA ILE A 276 -4.16 -24.75 3.79
C ILE A 276 -2.99 -23.85 3.33
N PHE A 277 -3.25 -22.56 3.07
CA PHE A 277 -2.22 -21.58 2.73
C PHE A 277 -1.38 -21.08 3.92
N ASP A 278 -1.66 -21.59 5.12
CA ASP A 278 -0.76 -21.48 6.26
C ASP A 278 0.39 -22.48 6.13
N LEU A 279 1.62 -22.01 6.36
CA LEU A 279 2.82 -22.83 6.23
C LEU A 279 2.96 -23.80 7.41
N PHE A 280 2.40 -23.42 8.56
CA PHE A 280 2.55 -24.13 9.81
C PHE A 280 1.21 -24.57 10.38
N ASP A 281 1.19 -25.75 10.99
CA ASP A 281 0.04 -26.24 11.76
C ASP A 281 -0.14 -25.45 13.08
N SER A 282 -1.11 -25.85 13.91
CA SER A 282 -1.36 -25.23 15.21
C SER A 282 -0.24 -25.47 16.24
N LEU A 283 0.66 -26.41 15.98
CA LEU A 283 1.80 -26.75 16.83
C LEU A 283 3.10 -26.10 16.34
N GLY A 284 3.07 -25.40 15.19
CA GLY A 284 4.22 -24.73 14.60
C GLY A 284 5.07 -25.63 13.70
N ASN A 285 4.63 -26.84 13.39
CA ASN A 285 5.33 -27.72 12.45
C ASN A 285 5.04 -27.28 11.02
N PHE A 286 6.05 -27.34 10.17
CA PHE A 286 5.88 -27.11 8.74
C PHE A 286 4.96 -28.18 8.15
N LYS A 287 3.89 -27.77 7.48
CA LYS A 287 2.93 -28.68 6.86
C LYS A 287 3.53 -29.32 5.61
N ASP A 288 3.26 -30.59 5.38
CA ASP A 288 3.73 -31.28 4.18
C ASP A 288 3.13 -30.64 2.91
N PRO A 289 3.97 -30.18 1.95
CA PRO A 289 3.48 -29.56 0.72
C PRO A 289 2.67 -30.51 -0.17
N GLU A 290 2.98 -31.80 -0.23
CA GLU A 290 2.23 -32.71 -1.10
C GLU A 290 0.86 -33.00 -0.49
N GLU A 291 0.78 -33.28 0.82
CA GLU A 291 -0.48 -33.48 1.52
C GLU A 291 -1.39 -32.24 1.42
N ASN A 292 -0.83 -31.05 1.63
CA ASN A 292 -1.56 -29.79 1.47
C ASN A 292 -2.08 -29.61 0.05
N TYR A 293 -1.29 -29.95 -0.97
CA TYR A 293 -1.72 -29.83 -2.36
C TYR A 293 -2.91 -30.73 -2.64
N GLN A 294 -2.87 -31.99 -2.18
CA GLN A 294 -3.98 -32.92 -2.32
C GLN A 294 -5.23 -32.44 -1.55
N GLU A 295 -5.06 -31.85 -0.37
CA GLU A 295 -6.15 -31.26 0.40
C GLU A 295 -6.82 -30.10 -0.36
N VAL A 296 -6.04 -29.22 -1.01
CA VAL A 296 -6.58 -28.19 -1.91
C VAL A 296 -7.41 -28.83 -3.02
N LEU A 297 -6.89 -29.86 -3.69
CA LEU A 297 -7.61 -30.54 -4.77
C LEU A 297 -8.93 -31.17 -4.30
N ALA A 298 -8.94 -31.76 -3.09
CA ALA A 298 -10.15 -32.31 -2.49
C ALA A 298 -11.20 -31.22 -2.23
N ILE A 299 -10.80 -30.08 -1.66
CA ILE A 299 -11.72 -28.95 -1.43
C ILE A 299 -12.24 -28.39 -2.74
N LEU A 300 -11.40 -28.25 -3.77
CA LEU A 300 -11.85 -27.80 -5.09
C LEU A 300 -12.89 -28.74 -5.70
N SER A 301 -12.75 -30.05 -5.46
CA SER A 301 -13.74 -31.05 -5.89
C SER A 301 -15.09 -30.86 -5.17
N LEU A 302 -15.07 -30.64 -3.85
CA LEU A 302 -16.27 -30.39 -3.05
C LEU A 302 -16.94 -29.05 -3.42
N LEU A 303 -16.16 -28.00 -3.67
CA LEU A 303 -16.70 -26.72 -4.14
C LEU A 303 -17.34 -26.86 -5.53
N LYS A 304 -16.79 -27.72 -6.39
CA LYS A 304 -17.34 -27.99 -7.72
C LYS A 304 -18.66 -28.77 -7.65
N SER A 305 -18.83 -29.67 -6.67
CA SER A 305 -20.07 -30.45 -6.52
C SER A 305 -21.28 -29.62 -6.10
N MET A 306 -21.07 -28.36 -5.68
CA MET A 306 -22.15 -27.41 -5.38
C MET A 306 -22.98 -27.00 -6.61
N GLY A 307 -22.57 -27.35 -7.83
CA GLY A 307 -23.38 -27.18 -9.04
C GLY A 307 -23.50 -25.74 -9.56
N CYS A 308 -22.68 -24.81 -9.07
CA CYS A 308 -22.64 -23.44 -9.59
C CYS A 308 -21.66 -23.34 -10.77
N GLU A 309 -22.18 -23.09 -11.98
CA GLU A 309 -21.37 -23.03 -13.22
C GLU A 309 -20.30 -21.93 -13.17
N SER A 310 -20.68 -20.73 -12.74
CA SER A 310 -19.76 -19.60 -12.64
C SER A 310 -18.66 -19.84 -11.60
N LEU A 311 -18.98 -20.54 -10.50
CA LEU A 311 -17.98 -20.97 -9.50
C LEU A 311 -17.06 -22.02 -10.12
N THR A 312 -17.60 -22.99 -10.85
CA THR A 312 -16.82 -24.04 -11.52
C THR A 312 -15.79 -23.47 -12.48
N LEU A 313 -16.13 -22.42 -13.23
CA LEU A 313 -15.18 -21.69 -14.07
C LEU A 313 -14.06 -21.03 -13.24
N ALA A 314 -14.42 -20.38 -12.14
CA ALA A 314 -13.44 -19.76 -11.23
C ALA A 314 -12.50 -20.80 -10.61
N LEU A 315 -13.02 -21.95 -10.16
CA LEU A 315 -12.23 -23.06 -9.61
C LEU A 315 -11.28 -23.65 -10.67
N THR A 316 -11.73 -23.75 -11.92
CA THR A 316 -10.91 -24.24 -13.03
C THR A 316 -9.76 -23.28 -13.32
N SER A 317 -10.02 -21.97 -13.31
CA SER A 317 -8.98 -20.95 -13.46
C SER A 317 -7.99 -20.99 -12.30
N PHE A 318 -8.50 -21.05 -11.06
CA PHE A 318 -7.70 -21.17 -9.84
C PHE A 318 -6.75 -22.37 -9.91
N ARG A 319 -7.27 -23.55 -10.26
CA ARG A 319 -6.47 -24.78 -10.35
C ARG A 319 -5.31 -24.66 -11.36
N LYS A 320 -5.54 -23.98 -12.49
CA LYS A 320 -4.48 -23.75 -13.49
C LYS A 320 -3.38 -22.85 -12.93
N THR A 321 -3.77 -21.78 -12.25
CA THR A 321 -2.84 -20.82 -11.66
C THR A 321 -2.14 -21.38 -10.41
N LEU A 322 -2.77 -22.30 -9.67
CA LEU A 322 -2.19 -22.91 -8.49
C LEU A 322 -0.82 -23.56 -8.77
N VAL A 323 -0.63 -24.10 -9.97
CA VAL A 323 0.63 -24.72 -10.40
C VAL A 323 1.80 -23.73 -10.38
N SER A 324 1.58 -22.46 -10.73
CA SER A 324 2.64 -21.43 -10.65
C SER A 324 2.81 -20.86 -9.25
N PHE A 325 1.80 -20.98 -8.39
CA PHE A 325 1.92 -20.58 -6.98
C PHE A 325 2.69 -21.61 -6.15
N TRP A 326 2.44 -22.90 -6.37
CA TRP A 326 2.88 -23.98 -5.49
C TRP A 326 4.39 -24.04 -5.21
N PRO A 327 5.31 -23.74 -6.16
CA PRO A 327 6.74 -23.81 -5.86
C PRO A 327 7.20 -22.86 -4.74
N SER A 328 6.37 -21.89 -4.33
CA SER A 328 6.60 -21.09 -3.13
C SER A 328 6.62 -21.92 -1.83
N PHE A 329 5.84 -23.02 -1.76
CA PHE A 329 5.86 -23.96 -0.64
C PHE A 329 7.14 -24.78 -0.60
N ASP A 330 7.63 -25.27 -1.74
CA ASP A 330 8.89 -26.02 -1.82
C ASP A 330 10.07 -25.16 -1.35
N ARG A 331 10.07 -23.88 -1.71
CA ARG A 331 11.07 -22.92 -1.23
C ARG A 331 10.93 -22.67 0.27
N ALA A 332 9.71 -22.50 0.77
CA ALA A 332 9.47 -22.33 2.21
C ALA A 332 9.92 -23.56 3.00
N GLN A 333 9.70 -24.76 2.48
CA GLN A 333 10.17 -26.01 3.08
C GLN A 333 11.69 -26.05 3.11
N SER A 334 12.36 -25.70 2.00
CA SER A 334 13.82 -25.64 1.93
C SER A 334 14.42 -24.68 2.97
N ILE A 335 13.79 -23.51 3.15
CA ILE A 335 14.19 -22.53 4.18
C ILE A 335 13.97 -23.09 5.59
N TYR A 336 12.82 -23.71 5.84
CA TYR A 336 12.51 -24.31 7.13
C TYR A 336 13.48 -25.45 7.48
N SER A 337 13.75 -26.35 6.53
CA SER A 337 14.73 -27.41 6.69
C SER A 337 16.12 -26.86 6.98
N HIS A 338 16.55 -25.79 6.32
CA HIS A 338 17.81 -25.13 6.65
C HIS A 338 17.81 -24.66 8.12
N PHE A 339 16.78 -23.94 8.56
CA PHE A 339 16.70 -23.48 9.95
C PHE A 339 16.61 -24.59 10.99
N SER A 340 15.98 -25.73 10.65
CA SER A 340 15.93 -26.90 11.54
C SER A 340 17.29 -27.54 11.80
N THR A 341 18.30 -27.26 10.97
CA THR A 341 19.69 -27.69 11.23
C THR A 341 20.45 -26.72 12.13
N LEU A 342 19.99 -25.48 12.23
CA LEU A 342 20.66 -24.40 12.97
C LEU A 342 20.08 -24.19 14.37
N TYR A 343 18.79 -24.50 14.56
CA TYR A 343 18.06 -24.19 15.79
C TYR A 343 17.33 -25.43 16.33
N PRO A 344 17.16 -25.54 17.67
CA PRO A 344 16.31 -26.57 18.27
C PRO A 344 14.87 -26.50 17.73
N LEU A 345 14.23 -27.67 17.59
CA LEU A 345 12.90 -27.78 17.03
C LEU A 345 11.87 -26.98 17.85
N GLU A 346 12.00 -26.98 19.17
CA GLU A 346 11.12 -26.26 20.09
C GLU A 346 11.18 -24.74 19.88
N LEU A 347 12.37 -24.21 19.59
CA LEU A 347 12.52 -22.79 19.28
C LEU A 347 11.95 -22.49 17.89
N LEU A 348 12.19 -23.38 16.92
CA LEU A 348 11.74 -23.20 15.55
C LEU A 348 10.22 -23.21 15.46
N THR A 349 9.52 -24.08 16.19
CA THR A 349 8.05 -24.13 16.21
C THR A 349 7.43 -22.85 16.78
N LEU A 350 7.99 -22.33 17.89
CA LEU A 350 7.54 -21.06 18.49
C LEU A 350 7.73 -19.88 17.54
N ILE A 351 8.93 -19.74 16.93
CA ILE A 351 9.21 -18.67 15.96
C ILE A 351 8.32 -18.81 14.72
N SER A 352 8.04 -20.03 14.28
CA SER A 352 7.18 -20.31 13.13
C SER A 352 5.74 -19.86 13.38
N LEU A 353 5.19 -20.16 14.58
CA LEU A 353 3.89 -19.65 15.01
C LEU A 353 3.88 -18.13 15.12
N ALA A 354 4.88 -17.53 15.76
CA ALA A 354 5.01 -16.08 15.89
C ALA A 354 5.00 -15.39 14.51
N TRP A 355 5.79 -15.91 13.57
CA TRP A 355 5.85 -15.42 12.19
C TRP A 355 4.51 -15.56 11.48
N GLN A 356 3.86 -16.72 11.59
CA GLN A 356 2.58 -16.98 10.95
C GLN A 356 1.48 -16.04 11.46
N TYR A 357 1.40 -15.82 12.77
CA TYR A 357 0.44 -14.87 13.33
C TYR A 357 0.78 -13.42 13.00
N CYS A 358 2.07 -13.07 12.90
CA CYS A 358 2.49 -11.74 12.48
C CYS A 358 2.04 -11.46 11.03
N ARG A 359 2.21 -12.45 10.14
CA ARG A 359 1.70 -12.42 8.77
C ARG A 359 0.17 -12.28 8.73
N LYS A 360 -0.56 -13.08 9.52
CA LYS A 360 -2.03 -13.01 9.60
C LYS A 360 -2.52 -11.66 10.12
N SER A 361 -1.83 -11.07 11.09
CA SER A 361 -2.12 -9.72 11.59
C SER A 361 -2.01 -8.68 10.47
N ARG A 362 -0.89 -8.65 9.72
CA ARG A 362 -0.68 -7.71 8.60
C ARG A 362 -1.70 -7.85 7.48
N ASN A 363 -2.14 -9.08 7.21
CA ASN A 363 -3.09 -9.38 6.13
C ASN A 363 -4.56 -9.24 6.53
N SER A 364 -4.86 -8.99 7.81
CA SER A 364 -6.23 -8.86 8.30
C SER A 364 -6.78 -7.46 8.03
N ASN A 365 -7.99 -7.37 7.46
CA ASN A 365 -8.68 -6.08 7.26
C ASN A 365 -9.50 -5.64 8.50
N SER A 366 -9.69 -6.51 9.49
CA SER A 366 -10.41 -6.23 10.72
C SER A 366 -9.46 -5.86 11.85
N TYR A 367 -9.62 -4.68 12.45
CA TYR A 367 -8.83 -4.23 13.59
C TYR A 367 -8.83 -5.24 14.75
N ARG A 368 -9.98 -5.86 15.04
CA ARG A 368 -10.10 -6.88 16.09
C ARG A 368 -9.25 -8.13 15.77
N GLN A 369 -9.26 -8.57 14.52
CA GLN A 369 -8.43 -9.71 14.10
C GLN A 369 -6.94 -9.36 14.09
N GLN A 370 -6.58 -8.15 13.64
CA GLN A 370 -5.21 -7.65 13.69
C GLN A 370 -4.67 -7.68 15.12
N LEU A 371 -5.45 -7.18 16.09
CA LEU A 371 -5.08 -7.16 17.51
C LEU A 371 -4.93 -8.58 18.07
N TYR A 372 -5.92 -9.45 17.84
CA TYR A 372 -5.87 -10.85 18.27
C TYR A 372 -4.61 -11.58 17.78
N PHE A 373 -4.28 -11.47 16.50
CA PHE A 373 -3.07 -12.11 15.97
C PHE A 373 -1.78 -11.45 16.48
N LYS A 374 -1.80 -10.15 16.76
CA LYS A 374 -0.65 -9.45 17.36
C LYS A 374 -0.39 -9.93 18.79
N GLU A 375 -1.43 -10.15 19.58
CA GLU A 375 -1.32 -10.74 20.92
C GLU A 375 -0.74 -12.16 20.86
N LEU A 376 -1.21 -12.99 19.93
CA LEU A 376 -0.64 -14.33 19.71
C LEU A 376 0.83 -14.26 19.28
N THR A 377 1.20 -13.37 18.36
CA THR A 377 2.61 -13.17 18.00
C THR A 377 3.47 -12.84 19.23
N GLN A 378 3.00 -11.95 20.11
CA GLN A 378 3.72 -11.60 21.33
C GLN A 378 3.80 -12.78 22.31
N HIS A 379 2.73 -13.58 22.43
CA HIS A 379 2.71 -14.75 23.28
C HIS A 379 3.79 -15.78 22.91
N TYR A 380 4.05 -15.99 21.62
CA TYR A 380 5.07 -16.95 21.17
C TYR A 380 6.49 -16.38 21.12
N LEU A 381 6.67 -15.07 21.27
CA LEU A 381 7.99 -14.41 21.29
C LEU A 381 8.52 -14.13 22.70
N ASN A 382 7.65 -14.16 23.72
CA ASN A 382 7.99 -14.00 25.13
C ASN A 382 8.07 -15.36 25.81
#